data_AF-A0A522LI67-F1
#
_entry.id   AF-A0A522LI67-F1
#
_cell.length_a   1.000
_cell.length_b   1.000
_cell.length_c   1.000
_cell.angle_alpha   90.00
_cell.angle_beta   90.00
_cell.angle_gamma   90.00
#
_symmetry.space_group_name_H-M   'P 1'
#
loop_
_entity.id
_entity.type
_entity.pdbx_description
1 polymer ?
#
loop_
_entity_poly.entity_id
_entity_poly.type
_entity_poly.pdbx_seq_one_letter_code
_entity_poly.pdbx_strand_id
1 'polypeptide(L)'
;MKDRHLFWAGFSELLPGNKIPQSIIINPEDKKYIDDILPRHESGNEDKLIVVAPGARSDIKRWDKENFRRLCLALNQEGWQVVLAGDAGDKPVCDYITEGSGAKIIDLCAKTTIGQLAALLMKARLLITNDSAVMHLASYLNVPVAAIFGPTDEKKYGPWSQKCIAIKKDIFCRPCEKAQCSFGTLACLSSIRPEDALSQVRSLLEDRGGLTRGKEGKQYRRILVVRTDRIGDVLLSTPVIKALRKKFPQAYISMMVSPYARDIVEGNPYLDEVILYDKDGKHKSFFRSFKFASRLKKKKFDLAIILHPANRPHLITFLAGIPERLGYNRKLGFLLTRKIEHTKQKGQKHEAEYNLDLLGGLGVTGNASDLFMPLRIESERWVEDLFVKEGIRDTDKILAINPGASCPSKVWPAERFAEAAEKLAKRYNFKILILGGPKDMRLADKVAQHIKSKAINLSGRTSVSQMASILKRCALFISNDSGPVHIASALSTPVISIFGRAQAGLGPRRWGPLGKRDKYLHKEAGCIQCLAHNCVREFACLKAIGVSDVLAAAEEILKIQ
;
A
#
# COMPACT_ATOMS: atom_id res chain seq x y z
N MET A 1 -7.68 -30.80 19.96
CA MET A 1 -8.16 -29.67 20.79
C MET A 1 -9.43 -29.11 20.16
N LYS A 2 -10.48 -28.99 20.97
CA LYS A 2 -11.82 -28.52 20.59
C LYS A 2 -11.81 -27.02 20.32
N ASP A 3 -12.52 -26.60 19.29
CA ASP A 3 -12.83 -25.21 18.94
C ASP A 3 -13.51 -24.48 20.10
N ARG A 4 -12.76 -23.64 20.83
CA ARG A 4 -13.27 -22.58 21.71
C ARG A 4 -12.15 -21.58 22.05
N HIS A 5 -11.62 -20.79 21.10
CA HIS A 5 -10.84 -19.57 21.42
C HIS A 5 -10.76 -18.56 20.24
N LEU A 6 -11.84 -18.36 19.50
CA LEU A 6 -11.94 -17.25 18.53
C LEU A 6 -13.24 -16.49 18.74
N PHE A 7 -13.36 -15.85 19.90
CA PHE A 7 -14.24 -14.71 20.11
C PHE A 7 -13.53 -13.71 21.02
N TRP A 8 -13.09 -12.60 20.41
CA TRP A 8 -12.88 -11.27 20.96
C TRP A 8 -12.66 -11.13 22.48
N ALA A 9 -11.42 -10.86 22.86
CA ALA A 9 -11.08 -10.03 24.02
C ALA A 9 -10.04 -8.98 23.57
N GLY A 10 -10.24 -7.75 24.01
CA GLY A 10 -9.69 -6.52 23.42
C GLY A 10 -8.17 -6.40 23.36
N PHE A 11 -7.71 -5.69 22.33
CA PHE A 11 -6.41 -5.04 22.28
C PHE A 11 -6.60 -3.57 21.88
N SER A 12 -7.27 -2.82 22.75
CA SER A 12 -6.91 -1.41 22.98
C SER A 12 -5.79 -1.42 24.03
N GLU A 13 -4.74 -0.64 23.78
CA GLU A 13 -3.54 -0.45 24.62
C GLU A 13 -2.44 -1.53 24.50
N LEU A 14 -1.59 -1.36 23.48
CA LEU A 14 -0.18 -1.76 23.58
C LEU A 14 0.70 -0.65 22.98
N LEU A 15 1.68 -0.23 23.78
CA LEU A 15 2.61 0.89 23.61
C LEU A 15 3.32 0.93 22.24
N PRO A 16 3.70 2.13 21.74
CA PRO A 16 4.45 2.27 20.49
C PRO A 16 5.91 1.87 20.73
N GLY A 17 6.31 0.67 20.29
CA GLY A 17 7.71 0.25 20.38
C GLY A 17 7.98 -1.23 20.15
N ASN A 18 6.99 -2.11 20.35
CA ASN A 18 7.20 -3.52 20.13
C ASN A 18 6.86 -3.88 18.68
N LYS A 19 7.91 -4.23 17.90
CA LYS A 19 7.76 -5.18 16.78
C LYS A 19 6.85 -6.30 17.30
N ILE A 20 5.78 -6.65 16.60
CA ILE A 20 5.22 -8.00 16.79
C ILE A 20 6.39 -8.92 16.47
N PRO A 21 6.97 -9.62 17.47
CA PRO A 21 8.07 -10.52 17.18
C PRO A 21 7.51 -11.54 16.19
N GLN A 22 8.33 -12.00 15.25
CA GLN A 22 8.06 -13.33 14.76
C GLN A 22 8.17 -14.23 16.01
N SER A 23 7.04 -14.66 16.56
CA SER A 23 6.92 -15.33 17.87
C SER A 23 7.53 -16.72 17.88
N ILE A 24 7.93 -17.23 16.70
CA ILE A 24 8.76 -18.42 16.59
C ILE A 24 10.22 -17.97 16.64
N ILE A 25 10.80 -17.99 17.83
CA ILE A 25 12.24 -17.85 18.03
C ILE A 25 12.85 -19.18 17.63
N ILE A 26 13.65 -19.19 16.57
CA ILE A 26 14.45 -20.36 16.18
C ILE A 26 15.76 -20.28 16.94
N ASN A 27 15.93 -21.16 17.93
CA ASN A 27 17.09 -21.12 18.79
C ASN A 27 18.36 -21.54 18.01
N PRO A 28 19.56 -21.06 18.41
CA PRO A 28 20.81 -21.53 17.83
C PRO A 28 20.97 -23.06 17.89
N GLU A 29 20.44 -23.69 18.93
CA GLU A 29 20.43 -25.15 19.10
C GLU A 29 19.57 -25.86 18.05
N ASP A 30 18.41 -25.31 17.69
CA ASP A 30 17.56 -25.85 16.63
C ASP A 30 18.25 -25.81 15.28
N LYS A 31 18.98 -24.71 14.99
CA LYS A 31 19.76 -24.57 13.76
C LYS A 31 20.91 -25.57 13.73
N LYS A 32 21.65 -25.68 14.83
CA LYS A 32 22.76 -26.63 14.96
C LYS A 32 22.29 -28.08 14.80
N TYR A 33 21.17 -28.46 15.41
CA TYR A 33 20.59 -29.80 15.22
C TYR A 33 20.31 -30.11 13.75
N ILE A 34 19.73 -29.16 13.02
CA ILE A 34 19.45 -29.32 11.59
C ILE A 34 20.75 -29.36 10.76
N ASP A 35 21.75 -28.56 11.11
CA ASP A 35 23.07 -28.59 10.48
C ASP A 35 23.80 -29.93 10.68
N ASP A 36 23.66 -30.53 11.85
CA ASP A 36 24.31 -31.79 12.22
C ASP A 36 23.64 -33.01 11.54
N ILE A 37 22.32 -32.98 11.34
CA ILE A 37 21.55 -34.10 10.76
C ILE A 37 21.41 -34.05 9.24
N LEU A 38 21.55 -32.87 8.62
CA LEU A 38 21.51 -32.74 7.16
C LEU A 38 22.88 -33.06 6.55
N PRO A 39 23.01 -34.11 5.73
CA PRO A 39 24.26 -34.41 5.07
C PRO A 39 24.61 -33.30 4.06
N ARG A 40 25.90 -32.95 3.99
CA ARG A 40 26.42 -32.00 2.99
C ARG A 40 26.10 -32.52 1.59
N HIS A 41 25.53 -31.66 0.76
CA HIS A 41 25.19 -31.99 -0.63
C HIS A 41 26.44 -32.47 -1.38
N GLU A 42 26.32 -33.54 -2.20
CA GLU A 42 27.45 -34.14 -2.95
C GLU A 42 28.18 -33.12 -3.85
N SER A 43 27.48 -32.07 -4.28
CA SER A 43 28.03 -30.97 -5.09
C SER A 43 28.51 -29.75 -4.29
N GLY A 44 28.54 -29.82 -2.95
CA GLY A 44 28.90 -28.71 -2.05
C GLY A 44 27.90 -27.54 -2.03
N ASN A 45 26.77 -27.66 -2.72
CA ASN A 45 25.82 -26.57 -2.92
C ASN A 45 24.61 -26.70 -1.98
N GLU A 46 24.63 -26.03 -0.83
CA GLU A 46 23.54 -26.00 0.16
C GLU A 46 22.21 -25.36 -0.37
N ASP A 47 22.14 -24.99 -1.65
CA ASP A 47 21.03 -24.23 -2.26
C ASP A 47 19.95 -25.12 -2.87
N LYS A 48 20.19 -26.43 -2.89
CA LYS A 48 19.37 -27.43 -3.57
C LYS A 48 18.53 -28.28 -2.60
N LEU A 49 17.99 -27.66 -1.55
CA LEU A 49 17.15 -28.33 -0.57
C LEU A 49 15.65 -28.10 -0.85
N ILE A 50 14.85 -29.16 -0.98
CA ILE A 50 13.38 -29.09 -1.02
C ILE A 50 12.82 -29.90 0.15
N VAL A 51 11.90 -29.30 0.90
CA VAL A 51 11.17 -29.99 1.97
C VAL A 51 9.82 -30.42 1.42
N VAL A 52 9.43 -31.67 1.67
CA VAL A 52 8.13 -32.22 1.29
C VAL A 52 7.41 -32.68 2.55
N ALA A 53 6.20 -32.14 2.77
CA ALA A 53 5.32 -32.54 3.86
C ALA A 53 4.06 -33.21 3.28
N PRO A 54 4.07 -34.54 3.08
CA PRO A 54 2.97 -35.27 2.44
C PRO A 54 1.77 -35.49 3.39
N GLY A 55 1.90 -35.08 4.64
CA GLY A 55 0.89 -35.19 5.68
C GLY A 55 -0.28 -34.21 5.56
N ALA A 56 -1.38 -34.56 6.21
CA ALA A 56 -2.47 -33.66 6.56
C ALA A 56 -3.33 -34.30 7.66
N ARG A 57 -3.92 -33.51 8.55
CA ARG A 57 -4.79 -34.03 9.63
C ARG A 57 -6.09 -34.65 9.11
N SER A 58 -6.54 -34.21 7.95
CA SER A 58 -7.79 -34.65 7.32
C SER A 58 -7.46 -35.51 6.11
N ASP A 59 -7.96 -36.75 6.06
CA ASP A 59 -7.66 -37.69 4.97
C ASP A 59 -8.09 -37.15 3.60
N ILE A 60 -9.23 -36.46 3.55
CA ILE A 60 -9.73 -35.82 2.32
C ILE A 60 -8.88 -34.64 1.81
N LYS A 61 -7.82 -34.26 2.53
CA LYS A 61 -6.83 -33.25 2.13
C LYS A 61 -5.48 -33.87 1.74
N ARG A 62 -5.32 -35.19 1.88
CA ARG A 62 -4.07 -35.88 1.56
C ARG A 62 -4.04 -36.18 0.07
N TRP A 63 -3.12 -35.57 -0.66
CA TRP A 63 -2.81 -36.02 -2.01
C TRP A 63 -2.21 -37.41 -1.98
N ASP A 64 -2.37 -38.14 -3.08
CA ASP A 64 -2.04 -39.56 -3.12
C ASP A 64 -0.54 -39.81 -2.86
N LYS A 65 -0.26 -40.82 -2.02
CA LYS A 65 1.12 -41.15 -1.61
C LYS A 65 2.01 -41.62 -2.76
N GLU A 66 1.43 -42.26 -3.77
CA GLU A 66 2.14 -42.64 -5.00
C GLU A 66 2.53 -41.40 -5.80
N ASN A 67 1.64 -40.41 -5.84
CA ASN A 67 1.93 -39.16 -6.53
C ASN A 67 3.05 -38.37 -5.86
N PHE A 68 3.07 -38.30 -4.52
CA PHE A 68 4.22 -37.73 -3.79
C PHE A 68 5.51 -38.50 -4.06
N ARG A 69 5.46 -39.84 -4.09
CA ARG A 69 6.64 -40.68 -4.39
C ARG A 69 7.24 -40.35 -5.77
N ARG A 70 6.39 -40.28 -6.79
CA ARG A 70 6.80 -39.91 -8.16
C ARG A 70 7.36 -38.49 -8.25
N LEU A 71 6.73 -37.55 -7.54
CA LEU A 71 7.20 -36.16 -7.48
C LEU A 71 8.59 -36.07 -6.83
N CYS A 72 8.80 -36.74 -5.68
CA CYS A 72 10.09 -36.78 -4.99
C CYS A 72 11.19 -37.41 -5.86
N LEU A 73 10.88 -38.50 -6.56
CA LEU A 73 11.82 -39.14 -7.48
C LEU A 73 12.23 -38.19 -8.62
N ALA A 74 11.27 -37.52 -9.26
CA ALA A 74 11.55 -36.58 -10.33
C ALA A 74 12.42 -35.40 -9.86
N LEU A 75 12.13 -34.84 -8.68
CA LEU A 75 12.95 -33.77 -8.09
C LEU A 75 14.37 -34.25 -7.76
N ASN A 76 14.51 -35.48 -7.26
CA ASN A 76 15.83 -36.05 -6.96
C ASN A 76 16.65 -36.29 -8.24
N GLN A 77 16.02 -36.76 -9.32
CA GLN A 77 16.65 -36.92 -10.64
C GLN A 77 17.10 -35.58 -11.24
N GLU A 78 16.43 -34.47 -10.91
CA GLU A 78 16.87 -33.10 -11.25
C GLU A 78 18.01 -32.58 -10.35
N GLY A 79 18.48 -33.41 -9.42
CA GLY A 79 19.57 -33.11 -8.50
C GLY A 79 19.16 -32.25 -7.31
N TRP A 80 17.89 -32.26 -6.91
CA TRP A 80 17.44 -31.69 -5.63
C TRP A 80 17.61 -32.70 -4.48
N GLN A 81 18.10 -32.22 -3.34
CA GLN A 81 18.05 -32.95 -2.09
C GLN A 81 16.66 -32.80 -1.49
N VAL A 82 15.94 -33.92 -1.40
CA VAL A 82 14.56 -33.97 -0.91
C VAL A 82 14.55 -34.43 0.53
N VAL A 83 13.95 -33.63 1.41
CA VAL A 83 13.76 -33.96 2.83
C VAL A 83 12.28 -34.10 3.13
N LEU A 84 11.88 -35.23 3.72
CA LEU A 84 10.52 -35.42 4.21
C LEU A 84 10.38 -34.86 5.62
N ALA A 85 9.28 -34.15 5.85
CA ALA A 85 8.91 -33.61 7.15
C ALA A 85 7.43 -33.90 7.46
N GLY A 86 7.13 -34.13 8.72
CA GLY A 86 5.79 -34.51 9.18
C GLY A 86 5.81 -34.90 10.65
N ASP A 87 4.62 -35.10 11.22
CA ASP A 87 4.49 -35.58 12.60
C ASP A 87 4.53 -37.13 12.66
N ALA A 88 4.31 -37.69 13.85
CA ALA A 88 4.26 -39.15 14.03
C ALA A 88 3.12 -39.82 13.23
N GLY A 89 2.02 -39.12 12.97
CA GLY A 89 0.90 -39.61 12.18
C GLY A 89 1.18 -39.64 10.67
N ASP A 90 2.18 -38.88 10.22
CA ASP A 90 2.62 -38.85 8.83
C ASP A 90 3.69 -39.91 8.51
N LYS A 91 4.21 -40.62 9.52
CA LYS A 91 5.28 -41.62 9.37
C LYS A 91 4.95 -42.72 8.33
N PRO A 92 3.74 -43.31 8.30
CA PRO A 92 3.41 -44.34 7.29
C PRO A 92 3.46 -43.84 5.85
N VAL A 93 3.13 -42.57 5.58
CA VAL A 93 3.23 -42.03 4.21
C VAL A 93 4.67 -41.68 3.85
N CYS A 94 5.46 -41.17 4.80
CA CYS A 94 6.87 -40.88 4.60
C CYS A 94 7.71 -42.15 4.39
N ASP A 95 7.41 -43.23 5.11
CA ASP A 95 8.03 -44.55 4.91
C ASP A 95 7.74 -45.09 3.51
N TYR A 96 6.47 -45.04 3.09
CA TYR A 96 6.07 -45.47 1.74
C TYR A 96 6.80 -44.72 0.62
N ILE A 97 6.99 -43.41 0.78
CA ILE A 97 7.72 -42.58 -0.18
C ILE A 97 9.21 -42.96 -0.19
N THR A 98 9.79 -43.25 0.98
CA THR A 98 11.22 -43.55 1.11
C THR A 98 11.57 -44.94 0.56
N GLU A 99 10.83 -45.97 0.98
CA GLU A 99 11.10 -47.38 0.64
C GLU A 99 10.94 -47.71 -0.85
N GLY A 100 10.08 -46.99 -1.57
CA GLY A 100 9.73 -47.32 -2.95
C GLY A 100 10.19 -46.33 -4.03
N SER A 101 10.91 -45.26 -3.68
CA SER A 101 11.24 -44.19 -4.64
C SER A 101 12.49 -44.46 -5.48
N GLY A 102 13.47 -45.23 -4.97
CA GLY A 102 14.80 -45.33 -5.59
C GLY A 102 15.61 -44.03 -5.57
N ALA A 103 15.11 -42.99 -4.88
CA ALA A 103 15.73 -41.68 -4.73
C ALA A 103 16.46 -41.57 -3.38
N LYS A 104 17.52 -40.76 -3.33
CA LYS A 104 18.20 -40.41 -2.06
C LYS A 104 17.36 -39.37 -1.31
N ILE A 105 16.32 -39.85 -0.59
CA ILE A 105 15.42 -39.02 0.22
C ILE A 105 15.85 -39.09 1.69
N ILE A 106 15.92 -37.94 2.35
CA ILE A 106 16.22 -37.85 3.78
C ILE A 106 14.89 -37.77 4.54
N ASP A 107 14.58 -38.78 5.35
CA ASP A 107 13.37 -38.78 6.15
C ASP A 107 13.60 -38.20 7.56
N LEU A 108 13.07 -37.00 7.80
CA LEU A 108 13.02 -36.34 9.10
C LEU A 108 11.60 -36.32 9.71
N CYS A 109 10.67 -37.09 9.15
CA CYS A 109 9.32 -37.25 9.71
C CYS A 109 9.39 -37.78 11.14
N ALA A 110 8.66 -37.14 12.06
CA ALA A 110 8.66 -37.43 13.49
C ALA A 110 10.03 -37.29 14.20
N LYS A 111 11.05 -36.70 13.54
CA LYS A 111 12.40 -36.50 14.10
C LYS A 111 12.71 -35.04 14.43
N THR A 112 11.75 -34.13 14.24
CA THR A 112 11.95 -32.69 14.44
C THR A 112 10.91 -32.11 15.39
N THR A 113 11.33 -31.19 16.25
CA THR A 113 10.43 -30.29 16.97
C THR A 113 9.92 -29.18 16.03
N ILE A 114 8.93 -28.39 16.47
CA ILE A 114 8.44 -27.24 15.68
C ILE A 114 9.57 -26.21 15.42
N GLY A 115 10.45 -25.98 16.40
CA GLY A 115 11.60 -25.08 16.26
C GLY A 115 12.63 -25.61 15.24
N GLN A 116 12.92 -26.91 15.29
CA GLN A 116 13.81 -27.58 14.33
C GLN A 116 13.19 -27.64 12.92
N LEU A 117 11.88 -27.90 12.81
CA LEU A 117 11.17 -27.84 11.53
C LEU A 117 11.21 -26.42 10.94
N ALA A 118 11.04 -25.39 11.77
CA ALA A 118 11.18 -24.01 11.33
C ALA A 118 12.62 -23.71 10.85
N ALA A 119 13.64 -24.22 11.54
CA ALA A 119 15.04 -24.12 11.12
C ALA A 119 15.31 -24.83 9.77
N LEU A 120 14.73 -26.03 9.57
CA LEU A 120 14.79 -26.78 8.32
C LEU A 120 14.12 -26.02 7.17
N LEU A 121 12.90 -25.52 7.38
CA LEU A 121 12.16 -24.75 6.38
C LEU A 121 12.92 -23.49 5.95
N MET A 122 13.62 -22.81 6.88
CA MET A 122 14.45 -21.65 6.56
C MET A 122 15.63 -21.98 5.63
N LYS A 123 16.09 -23.23 5.60
CA LYS A 123 17.13 -23.70 4.66
C LYS A 123 16.54 -24.17 3.33
N ALA A 124 15.24 -24.46 3.29
CA ALA A 124 14.59 -24.99 2.11
C ALA A 124 14.39 -23.93 1.02
N ARG A 125 14.65 -24.33 -0.22
CA ARG A 125 14.35 -23.53 -1.42
C ARG A 125 12.85 -23.50 -1.72
N LEU A 126 12.14 -24.53 -1.30
CA LEU A 126 10.70 -24.70 -1.50
C LEU A 126 10.16 -25.72 -0.49
N LEU A 127 8.99 -25.44 0.07
CA LEU A 127 8.13 -26.44 0.69
C LEU A 127 7.08 -26.92 -0.31
N ILE A 128 6.93 -28.23 -0.45
CA ILE A 128 5.80 -28.86 -1.14
C ILE A 128 4.95 -29.56 -0.09
N THR A 129 3.66 -29.26 -0.01
CA THR A 129 2.79 -29.78 1.06
C THR A 129 1.33 -29.88 0.61
N ASN A 130 0.52 -30.65 1.33
CA ASN A 130 -0.93 -30.48 1.28
C ASN A 130 -1.36 -29.21 2.06
N ASP A 131 -2.65 -28.88 2.01
CA ASP A 131 -3.32 -27.95 2.96
C ASP A 131 -3.19 -28.47 4.41
N SER A 132 -2.08 -28.13 5.05
CA SER A 132 -1.61 -28.65 6.35
C SER A 132 -1.04 -27.55 7.25
N ALA A 133 -0.76 -27.88 8.52
CA ALA A 133 -0.13 -26.94 9.45
C ALA A 133 1.27 -26.49 8.99
N VAL A 134 2.02 -27.37 8.31
CA VAL A 134 3.37 -27.07 7.81
C VAL A 134 3.33 -25.99 6.73
N MET A 135 2.26 -25.95 5.91
CA MET A 135 2.01 -24.89 4.94
C MET A 135 1.94 -23.50 5.60
N HIS A 136 1.21 -23.39 6.72
CA HIS A 136 1.07 -22.12 7.44
C HIS A 136 2.36 -21.73 8.15
N LEU A 137 3.09 -22.69 8.71
CA LEU A 137 4.41 -22.44 9.30
C LEU A 137 5.39 -21.89 8.24
N ALA A 138 5.45 -22.49 7.06
CA ALA A 138 6.28 -21.98 5.97
C ALA A 138 5.82 -20.61 5.45
N SER A 139 4.51 -20.37 5.39
CA SER A 139 3.93 -19.07 5.04
C SER A 139 4.36 -17.99 6.02
N TYR A 140 4.35 -18.31 7.32
CA TYR A 140 4.79 -17.43 8.38
C TYR A 140 6.29 -17.10 8.29
N LEU A 141 7.11 -18.09 7.95
CA LEU A 141 8.56 -17.93 7.73
C LEU A 141 8.90 -17.32 6.36
N ASN A 142 7.88 -17.06 5.52
CA ASN A 142 8.02 -16.58 4.15
C ASN A 142 8.91 -17.47 3.26
N VAL A 143 8.93 -18.78 3.53
CA VAL A 143 9.58 -19.80 2.68
C VAL A 143 8.66 -20.06 1.49
N PRO A 144 9.15 -20.21 0.26
CA PRO A 144 8.25 -20.49 -0.86
C PRO A 144 7.47 -21.78 -0.68
N VAL A 145 6.22 -21.77 -1.12
CA VAL A 145 5.30 -22.90 -0.89
C VAL A 145 4.56 -23.29 -2.16
N ALA A 146 4.62 -24.58 -2.50
CA ALA A 146 3.70 -25.22 -3.42
C ALA A 146 2.74 -26.10 -2.61
N ALA A 147 1.50 -25.63 -2.47
CA ALA A 147 0.50 -26.30 -1.65
C ALA A 147 -0.56 -26.98 -2.52
N ILE A 148 -0.84 -28.25 -2.28
CA ILE A 148 -1.84 -29.03 -2.99
C ILE A 148 -3.19 -28.90 -2.30
N PHE A 149 -4.20 -28.45 -3.06
CA PHE A 149 -5.54 -28.17 -2.56
C PHE A 149 -6.60 -29.06 -3.21
N GLY A 150 -7.38 -29.72 -2.35
CA GLY A 150 -8.56 -30.49 -2.74
C GLY A 150 -9.86 -29.77 -2.39
N PRO A 151 -10.52 -30.12 -1.28
CA PRO A 151 -11.87 -29.68 -0.95
C PRO A 151 -11.98 -28.24 -0.41
N THR A 152 -10.90 -27.68 0.13
CA THR A 152 -10.84 -26.37 0.78
C THR A 152 -10.56 -25.23 -0.20
N ASP A 153 -11.06 -24.04 0.13
CA ASP A 153 -10.83 -22.82 -0.66
C ASP A 153 -9.42 -22.25 -0.40
N GLU A 154 -8.62 -22.22 -1.48
CA GLU A 154 -7.28 -21.66 -1.47
C GLU A 154 -7.25 -20.15 -1.18
N LYS A 155 -8.34 -19.42 -1.46
CA LYS A 155 -8.40 -17.98 -1.17
C LYS A 155 -8.51 -17.70 0.32
N LYS A 156 -9.04 -18.66 1.09
CA LYS A 156 -9.27 -18.56 2.53
C LYS A 156 -8.12 -19.14 3.34
N TYR A 157 -7.58 -20.29 2.92
CA TYR A 157 -6.56 -21.03 3.66
C TYR A 157 -5.22 -21.15 2.95
N GLY A 158 -5.08 -20.57 1.75
CA GLY A 158 -3.90 -20.71 0.90
C GLY A 158 -2.58 -20.33 1.57
N PRO A 159 -1.45 -20.74 0.95
CA PRO A 159 -0.16 -20.25 1.38
C PRO A 159 -0.08 -18.73 1.21
N TRP A 160 0.59 -18.06 2.15
CA TRP A 160 0.74 -16.59 2.17
C TRP A 160 2.19 -16.13 2.03
N SER A 161 3.09 -17.04 1.66
CA SER A 161 4.46 -16.67 1.28
C SER A 161 4.45 -15.73 0.08
N GLN A 162 5.44 -14.84 0.01
CA GLN A 162 5.64 -13.95 -1.15
C GLN A 162 5.73 -14.71 -2.48
N LYS A 163 6.24 -15.93 -2.43
CA LYS A 163 6.30 -16.84 -3.56
C LYS A 163 5.58 -18.12 -3.21
N CYS A 164 4.37 -18.28 -3.72
CA CYS A 164 3.60 -19.49 -3.49
C CYS A 164 2.69 -19.82 -4.66
N ILE A 165 2.26 -21.08 -4.69
CA ILE A 165 1.26 -21.57 -5.63
C ILE A 165 0.34 -22.56 -4.94
N ALA A 166 -0.96 -22.45 -5.23
CA ALA A 166 -1.96 -23.43 -4.83
C ALA A 166 -2.24 -24.36 -6.02
N ILE A 167 -1.69 -25.56 -5.98
CA ILE A 167 -1.86 -26.61 -7.00
C ILE A 167 -3.23 -27.23 -6.81
N LYS A 168 -4.11 -27.06 -7.79
CA LYS A 168 -5.50 -27.54 -7.74
C LYS A 168 -5.99 -27.96 -9.13
N LYS A 169 -7.09 -28.71 -9.17
CA LYS A 169 -7.90 -28.89 -10.38
C LYS A 169 -9.25 -28.22 -10.17
N ASP A 170 -9.66 -27.40 -11.14
CA ASP A 170 -10.97 -26.78 -11.14
C ASP A 170 -12.00 -27.81 -11.62
N ILE A 171 -12.69 -28.43 -10.67
CA ILE A 171 -13.79 -29.36 -10.89
C ILE A 171 -15.07 -28.80 -10.28
N PHE A 172 -16.24 -29.21 -10.78
CA PHE A 172 -17.53 -28.60 -10.45
C PHE A 172 -17.84 -28.57 -8.94
N CYS A 173 -17.35 -29.55 -8.17
CA CYS A 173 -17.64 -29.63 -6.74
C CYS A 173 -16.65 -28.85 -5.86
N ARG A 174 -15.67 -28.14 -6.43
CA ARG A 174 -14.63 -27.44 -5.67
C ARG A 174 -14.83 -25.91 -5.69
N PRO A 175 -14.62 -25.21 -4.57
CA PRO A 175 -14.43 -25.74 -3.21
C PRO A 175 -15.74 -26.22 -2.60
N CYS A 176 -15.74 -27.36 -1.91
CA CYS A 176 -16.94 -27.86 -1.20
C CYS A 176 -16.91 -27.58 0.30
N GLU A 177 -15.71 -27.41 0.89
CA GLU A 177 -15.48 -27.21 2.33
C GLU A 177 -16.14 -28.27 3.25
N LYS A 178 -16.43 -29.47 2.73
CA LYS A 178 -17.06 -30.55 3.50
C LYS A 178 -16.02 -31.42 4.21
N ALA A 179 -16.40 -32.00 5.35
CA ALA A 179 -15.57 -32.93 6.12
C ALA A 179 -15.42 -34.32 5.46
N GLN A 180 -16.31 -34.66 4.52
CA GLN A 180 -16.27 -35.90 3.74
C GLN A 180 -16.63 -35.62 2.28
N CYS A 181 -16.08 -36.42 1.36
CA CYS A 181 -16.37 -36.31 -0.07
C CYS A 181 -17.75 -36.90 -0.37
N SER A 182 -18.70 -36.07 -0.82
CA SER A 182 -20.05 -36.53 -1.20
C SER A 182 -20.06 -37.52 -2.38
N PHE A 183 -18.98 -37.61 -3.14
CA PHE A 183 -18.85 -38.51 -4.29
C PHE A 183 -17.97 -39.73 -4.00
N GLY A 184 -17.31 -39.81 -2.84
CA GLY A 184 -16.40 -40.90 -2.49
C GLY A 184 -15.11 -41.01 -3.32
N THR A 185 -14.93 -40.20 -4.38
CA THR A 185 -13.81 -40.33 -5.33
C THR A 185 -12.59 -39.47 -5.02
N LEU A 186 -12.77 -38.38 -4.25
CA LEU A 186 -11.74 -37.33 -4.06
C LEU A 186 -11.12 -36.86 -5.39
N ALA A 187 -11.93 -36.78 -6.45
CA ALA A 187 -11.49 -36.37 -7.79
C ALA A 187 -10.72 -35.04 -7.81
N CYS A 188 -10.98 -34.13 -6.87
CA CYS A 188 -10.25 -32.87 -6.74
C CYS A 188 -8.74 -33.05 -6.46
N LEU A 189 -8.36 -34.13 -5.75
CA LEU A 189 -6.97 -34.47 -5.46
C LEU A 189 -6.45 -35.55 -6.40
N SER A 190 -7.22 -36.62 -6.63
CA SER A 190 -6.76 -37.73 -7.48
C SER A 190 -6.57 -37.34 -8.95
N SER A 191 -7.23 -36.29 -9.43
CA SER A 191 -7.01 -35.75 -10.79
C SER A 191 -5.79 -34.84 -10.90
N ILE A 192 -5.15 -34.44 -9.79
CA ILE A 192 -3.89 -33.70 -9.83
C ILE A 192 -2.80 -34.72 -10.12
N ARG A 193 -2.27 -34.73 -11.34
CA ARG A 193 -1.20 -35.65 -11.75
C ARG A 193 0.17 -35.15 -11.25
N PRO A 194 1.12 -36.05 -10.96
CA PRO A 194 2.47 -35.67 -10.54
C PRO A 194 3.16 -34.71 -11.51
N GLU A 195 2.95 -34.87 -12.81
CA GLU A 195 3.55 -34.04 -13.86
C GLU A 195 2.96 -32.61 -13.85
N ASP A 196 1.65 -32.49 -13.56
CA ASP A 196 0.98 -31.20 -13.43
C ASP A 196 1.48 -30.46 -12.18
N ALA A 197 1.73 -31.18 -11.09
CA ALA A 197 2.32 -30.62 -9.87
C ALA A 197 3.79 -30.23 -10.09
N LEU A 198 4.58 -31.10 -10.73
CA LEU A 198 5.98 -30.87 -11.03
C LEU A 198 6.19 -29.67 -11.95
N SER A 199 5.35 -29.48 -12.98
CA SER A 199 5.45 -28.31 -13.87
C SER A 199 5.24 -26.98 -13.11
N GLN A 200 4.28 -26.95 -12.18
CA GLN A 200 4.04 -25.80 -11.31
C GLN A 200 5.18 -25.56 -10.31
N VAL A 201 5.72 -26.65 -9.73
CA VAL A 201 6.91 -26.61 -8.88
C VAL A 201 8.11 -26.06 -9.65
N ARG A 202 8.35 -26.53 -10.89
CA ARG A 202 9.41 -26.01 -11.76
C ARG A 202 9.21 -24.54 -12.07
N SER A 203 8.01 -24.09 -12.41
CA SER A 203 7.73 -22.66 -12.58
C SER A 203 8.10 -21.85 -11.34
N LEU A 204 7.81 -22.38 -10.15
CA LEU A 204 8.17 -21.73 -8.89
C LEU A 204 9.69 -21.78 -8.57
N LEU A 205 10.43 -22.76 -9.10
CA LEU A 205 11.88 -22.87 -8.95
C LEU A 205 12.63 -22.03 -10.01
N GLU A 206 12.16 -22.03 -11.25
CA GLU A 206 12.68 -21.34 -12.45
C GLU A 206 12.43 -19.85 -12.43
N ASP A 207 11.34 -19.41 -11.80
CA ASP A 207 11.10 -18.00 -11.54
C ASP A 207 12.28 -17.46 -10.70
N ARG A 208 13.30 -16.95 -11.37
CA ARG A 208 14.46 -16.27 -10.75
C ARG A 208 14.05 -14.94 -10.13
N GLY A 209 12.75 -14.65 -10.03
CA GLY A 209 12.16 -13.78 -9.02
C GLY A 209 12.13 -14.44 -7.64
N GLY A 210 13.00 -13.98 -6.74
CA GLY A 210 12.69 -13.95 -5.31
C GLY A 210 12.90 -15.23 -4.50
N LEU A 211 14.08 -15.85 -4.60
CA LEU A 211 14.73 -16.38 -3.39
C LEU A 211 16.16 -15.89 -3.42
N THR A 212 16.31 -14.62 -3.01
CA THR A 212 17.57 -14.19 -2.46
C THR A 212 17.78 -15.00 -1.18
N ARG A 213 18.58 -16.08 -1.26
CA ARG A 213 19.70 -16.24 -0.31
C ARG A 213 20.24 -14.85 -0.06
N GLY A 214 20.45 -14.46 1.19
CA GLY A 214 20.91 -13.13 1.58
C GLY A 214 22.10 -12.60 0.77
N LYS A 215 21.84 -12.11 -0.44
CA LYS A 215 22.34 -10.84 -0.92
C LYS A 215 21.40 -9.85 -0.27
N GLU A 216 21.92 -9.07 0.66
CA GLU A 216 21.30 -7.82 1.07
C GLU A 216 20.63 -7.22 -0.17
N GLY A 217 19.30 -7.12 -0.17
CA GLY A 217 18.59 -6.45 -1.27
C GLY A 217 19.29 -5.11 -1.46
N LYS A 218 19.72 -4.81 -2.70
CA LYS A 218 20.63 -3.70 -3.01
C LYS A 218 20.36 -2.52 -2.07
N GLN A 219 21.28 -2.31 -1.13
CA GLN A 219 21.16 -1.24 -0.14
C GLN A 219 21.35 0.07 -0.89
N TYR A 220 20.28 0.87 -0.98
CA TYR A 220 20.38 2.22 -1.51
C TYR A 220 20.85 3.13 -0.39
N ARG A 221 21.95 3.84 -0.62
CA ARG A 221 22.51 4.80 0.34
C ARG A 221 21.90 6.18 0.16
N ARG A 222 21.50 6.56 -1.06
CA ARG A 222 21.00 7.91 -1.37
C ARG A 222 19.84 7.86 -2.36
N ILE A 223 18.63 8.02 -1.83
CA ILE A 223 17.37 7.90 -2.56
C ILE A 223 16.78 9.29 -2.83
N LEU A 224 16.39 9.54 -4.08
CA LEU A 224 15.67 10.73 -4.51
C LEU A 224 14.23 10.39 -4.89
N VAL A 225 13.26 10.83 -4.10
CA VAL A 225 11.84 10.80 -4.47
C VAL A 225 11.50 12.05 -5.27
N VAL A 226 10.76 11.93 -6.37
CA VAL A 226 10.45 13.06 -7.25
C VAL A 226 8.95 13.22 -7.46
N ARG A 227 8.41 14.38 -7.04
CA ARG A 227 7.01 14.78 -7.25
C ARG A 227 6.92 16.31 -7.37
N THR A 228 6.78 16.82 -8.60
CA THR A 228 6.87 18.28 -8.95
C THR A 228 5.57 18.84 -9.56
N ASP A 229 4.46 18.20 -9.23
CA ASP A 229 3.09 18.59 -9.55
C ASP A 229 2.40 19.19 -8.31
N ARG A 230 1.07 19.03 -8.16
CA ARG A 230 0.26 19.85 -7.25
C ARG A 230 0.46 19.45 -5.77
N ILE A 231 0.09 20.34 -4.85
CA ILE A 231 0.25 20.10 -3.40
C ILE A 231 -0.45 18.81 -2.92
N GLY A 232 -1.64 18.51 -3.47
CA GLY A 232 -2.38 17.29 -3.12
C GLY A 232 -1.65 16.03 -3.60
N ASP A 233 -1.11 16.05 -4.83
CA ASP A 233 -0.30 14.97 -5.38
C ASP A 233 0.96 14.70 -4.54
N VAL A 234 1.60 15.75 -4.04
CA VAL A 234 2.76 15.67 -3.15
C VAL A 234 2.37 15.05 -1.80
N LEU A 235 1.27 15.49 -1.20
CA LEU A 235 0.82 14.94 0.07
C LEU A 235 0.42 13.45 -0.06
N LEU A 236 -0.28 13.07 -1.12
CA LEU A 236 -0.61 11.68 -1.42
C LEU A 236 0.61 10.80 -1.73
N SER A 237 1.80 11.38 -1.81
CA SER A 237 3.06 10.64 -1.93
C SER A 237 3.84 10.48 -0.63
N THR A 238 3.42 11.11 0.47
CA THR A 238 4.13 10.95 1.75
C THR A 238 4.16 9.52 2.30
N PRO A 239 3.19 8.61 2.02
CA PRO A 239 3.32 7.21 2.40
C PRO A 239 4.55 6.52 1.81
N VAL A 240 4.98 6.92 0.60
CA VAL A 240 6.20 6.41 -0.05
C VAL A 240 7.42 6.72 0.80
N ILE A 241 7.50 7.92 1.35
CA ILE A 241 8.64 8.35 2.15
C ILE A 241 8.76 7.49 3.42
N LYS A 242 7.63 7.31 4.13
CA LYS A 242 7.58 6.48 5.34
C LYS A 242 7.95 5.02 5.03
N ALA A 243 7.43 4.46 3.93
CA ALA A 243 7.74 3.10 3.50
C ALA A 243 9.23 2.92 3.15
N LEU A 244 9.82 3.91 2.46
CA LEU A 244 11.25 3.90 2.14
C LEU A 244 12.12 4.01 3.39
N ARG A 245 11.81 4.92 4.33
CA ARG A 245 12.55 5.03 5.61
C ARG A 245 12.49 3.73 6.41
N LYS A 246 11.33 3.05 6.42
CA LYS A 246 11.18 1.74 7.09
C LYS A 246 12.05 0.66 6.45
N LYS A 247 12.14 0.62 5.11
CA LYS A 247 12.95 -0.39 4.40
C LYS A 247 14.44 -0.08 4.44
N PHE A 248 14.81 1.19 4.32
CA PHE A 248 16.19 1.66 4.25
C PHE A 248 16.47 2.70 5.36
N PRO A 249 16.58 2.28 6.64
CA PRO A 249 16.68 3.20 7.77
C PRO A 249 17.89 4.14 7.70
N GLN A 250 19.00 3.65 7.14
CA GLN A 250 20.28 4.36 7.04
C GLN A 250 20.45 5.13 5.71
N ALA A 251 19.47 5.06 4.80
CA ALA A 251 19.55 5.78 3.53
C ALA A 251 19.36 7.28 3.74
N TYR A 252 20.08 8.09 2.97
CA TYR A 252 19.76 9.50 2.81
C TYR A 252 18.61 9.64 1.82
N ILE A 253 17.43 10.03 2.30
CA ILE A 253 16.20 10.15 1.53
C ILE A 253 15.88 11.62 1.32
N SER A 254 15.93 12.05 0.06
CA SER A 254 15.53 13.40 -0.34
C SER A 254 14.27 13.38 -1.17
N MET A 255 13.49 14.45 -1.11
CA MET A 255 12.34 14.65 -1.99
C MET A 255 12.48 15.92 -2.81
N MET A 256 12.38 15.79 -4.13
CA MET A 256 12.36 16.92 -5.06
C MET A 256 10.92 17.36 -5.35
N VAL A 257 10.60 18.60 -4.97
CA VAL A 257 9.27 19.23 -5.11
C VAL A 257 9.33 20.60 -5.76
N SER A 258 8.20 21.10 -6.24
CA SER A 258 8.09 22.50 -6.67
C SER A 258 8.04 23.45 -5.46
N PRO A 259 8.51 24.71 -5.58
CA PRO A 259 8.59 25.64 -4.44
C PRO A 259 7.29 25.82 -3.66
N TYR A 260 6.15 25.87 -4.35
CA TYR A 260 4.83 26.04 -3.73
C TYR A 260 4.35 24.81 -2.92
N ALA A 261 4.99 23.65 -3.11
CA ALA A 261 4.67 22.42 -2.39
C ALA A 261 5.69 22.11 -1.28
N ARG A 262 6.66 23.02 -1.03
CA ARG A 262 7.70 22.86 0.00
C ARG A 262 7.09 22.55 1.37
N ASP A 263 6.09 23.33 1.77
CA ASP A 263 5.43 23.23 3.08
C ASP A 263 4.76 21.87 3.32
N ILE A 264 4.46 21.09 2.28
CA ILE A 264 3.82 19.77 2.41
C ILE A 264 4.80 18.73 2.98
N VAL A 265 6.10 18.91 2.80
CA VAL A 265 7.10 17.87 3.10
C VAL A 265 8.27 18.36 3.94
N GLU A 266 8.48 19.67 4.06
CA GLU A 266 9.53 20.22 4.92
C GLU A 266 9.18 20.02 6.40
N GLY A 267 10.10 19.41 7.15
CA GLY A 267 9.86 18.96 8.53
C GLY A 267 9.28 17.54 8.63
N ASN A 268 9.15 16.81 7.50
CA ASN A 268 8.79 15.39 7.54
C ASN A 268 9.94 14.57 8.16
N PRO A 269 9.71 13.82 9.28
CA PRO A 269 10.76 13.12 10.02
C PRO A 269 11.37 11.95 9.24
N TYR A 270 10.77 11.55 8.12
CA TYR A 270 11.26 10.47 7.28
C TYR A 270 12.18 10.98 6.15
N LEU A 271 12.29 12.29 5.94
CA LEU A 271 13.17 12.93 4.95
C LEU A 271 14.41 13.54 5.61
N ASP A 272 15.55 13.43 4.91
CA ASP A 272 16.78 14.14 5.27
C ASP A 272 16.88 15.51 4.57
N GLU A 273 16.26 15.65 3.39
CA GLU A 273 16.34 16.90 2.61
C GLU A 273 15.15 17.09 1.66
N VAL A 274 14.70 18.35 1.55
CA VAL A 274 13.76 18.79 0.52
C VAL A 274 14.50 19.59 -0.55
N ILE A 275 14.45 19.14 -1.80
CA ILE A 275 15.12 19.77 -2.95
C ILE A 275 14.08 20.53 -3.77
N LEU A 276 14.26 21.85 -3.94
CA LEU A 276 13.33 22.67 -4.71
C LEU A 276 13.68 22.70 -6.19
N TYR A 277 12.74 22.28 -7.03
CA TYR A 277 12.83 22.38 -8.48
C TYR A 277 11.72 23.28 -9.04
N ASP A 278 12.09 24.54 -9.26
CA ASP A 278 11.23 25.56 -9.86
C ASP A 278 11.28 25.54 -11.39
N LYS A 279 10.41 24.73 -12.00
CA LYS A 279 10.35 24.58 -13.47
C LYS A 279 9.76 25.80 -14.18
N ASP A 280 8.97 26.63 -13.49
CA ASP A 280 8.24 27.74 -14.09
C ASP A 280 8.96 29.09 -13.87
N GLY A 281 9.82 29.17 -12.87
CA GLY A 281 10.71 30.31 -12.60
C GLY A 281 12.19 29.98 -12.78
N LYS A 282 12.91 29.76 -11.67
CA LYS A 282 14.39 29.73 -11.62
C LYS A 282 15.04 28.73 -12.59
N HIS A 283 14.39 27.61 -12.88
CA HIS A 283 14.90 26.55 -13.75
C HIS A 283 14.14 26.42 -15.09
N LYS A 284 13.39 27.45 -15.50
CA LYS A 284 12.63 27.45 -16.76
C LYS A 284 13.50 27.23 -17.99
N SER A 285 14.69 27.85 -18.03
CA SER A 285 15.67 27.73 -19.12
C SER A 285 16.37 26.38 -19.11
N PHE A 286 16.62 25.83 -20.30
CA PHE A 286 17.32 24.55 -20.48
C PHE A 286 18.72 24.56 -19.85
N PHE A 287 19.50 25.63 -20.05
CA PHE A 287 20.81 25.80 -19.42
C PHE A 287 20.74 25.77 -17.88
N ARG A 288 19.71 26.41 -17.30
CA ARG A 288 19.50 26.42 -15.84
C ARG A 288 19.05 25.05 -15.33
N SER A 289 18.25 24.32 -16.10
CA SER A 289 17.90 22.93 -15.81
C SER A 289 19.12 21.99 -15.89
N PHE A 290 20.04 22.21 -16.83
CA PHE A 290 21.30 21.47 -16.91
C PHE A 290 22.23 21.78 -15.73
N LYS A 291 22.36 23.07 -15.36
CA LYS A 291 23.09 23.49 -14.14
C LYS A 291 22.49 22.85 -12.89
N PHE A 292 21.16 22.73 -12.83
CA PHE A 292 20.48 22.02 -11.75
C PHE A 292 20.80 20.51 -11.75
N ALA A 293 20.79 19.85 -12.91
CA ALA A 293 21.18 18.44 -13.04
C ALA A 293 22.64 18.22 -12.60
N SER A 294 23.56 19.13 -12.93
CA SER A 294 24.95 19.10 -12.46
C SER A 294 25.06 19.24 -10.93
N ARG A 295 24.27 20.12 -10.32
CA ARG A 295 24.16 20.19 -8.85
C ARG A 295 23.59 18.91 -8.24
N LEU A 296 22.61 18.30 -8.89
CA LEU A 296 22.01 17.04 -8.46
C LEU A 296 23.00 15.87 -8.55
N LYS A 297 23.84 15.84 -9.60
CA LYS A 297 24.93 14.87 -9.75
C LYS A 297 25.90 14.88 -8.57
N LYS A 298 26.23 16.07 -8.05
CA LYS A 298 27.10 16.21 -6.85
C LYS A 298 26.52 15.56 -5.60
N LYS A 299 25.20 15.36 -5.53
CA LYS A 299 24.54 14.67 -4.41
C LYS A 299 24.64 13.15 -4.47
N LYS A 300 25.16 12.56 -5.56
CA LYS A 300 25.47 11.12 -5.67
C LYS A 300 24.29 10.20 -5.30
N PHE A 301 23.08 10.53 -5.75
CA PHE A 301 21.92 9.63 -5.59
C PHE A 301 22.15 8.33 -6.37
N ASP A 302 21.84 7.19 -5.76
CA ASP A 302 21.92 5.87 -6.39
C ASP A 302 20.57 5.36 -6.90
N LEU A 303 19.47 5.93 -6.39
CA LEU A 303 18.10 5.65 -6.83
C LEU A 303 17.29 6.94 -6.97
N ALA A 304 16.59 7.09 -8.09
CA ALA A 304 15.51 8.06 -8.25
C ALA A 304 14.17 7.36 -8.44
N ILE A 305 13.17 7.75 -7.65
CA ILE A 305 11.78 7.26 -7.73
C ILE A 305 10.90 8.40 -8.23
N ILE A 306 10.44 8.29 -9.47
CA ILE A 306 9.69 9.33 -10.16
C ILE A 306 8.20 8.98 -10.15
N LEU A 307 7.47 9.61 -9.22
CA LEU A 307 6.08 9.27 -8.93
C LEU A 307 5.09 9.84 -9.97
N HIS A 308 5.47 10.95 -10.62
CA HIS A 308 4.69 11.58 -11.68
C HIS A 308 5.47 11.54 -13.01
N PRO A 309 4.94 10.90 -14.08
CA PRO A 309 5.62 10.84 -15.36
C PRO A 309 5.62 12.22 -16.05
N ALA A 310 6.76 12.91 -16.00
CA ALA A 310 6.99 14.19 -16.68
C ALA A 310 8.38 14.25 -17.31
N ASN A 311 8.45 14.93 -18.47
CA ASN A 311 9.67 15.00 -19.29
C ASN A 311 10.86 15.57 -18.52
N ARG A 312 10.66 16.69 -17.80
CA ARG A 312 11.74 17.37 -17.07
C ARG A 312 12.31 16.52 -15.93
N PRO A 313 11.50 15.92 -15.02
CA PRO A 313 12.00 14.94 -14.06
C PRO A 313 12.79 13.78 -14.65
N HIS A 314 12.31 13.15 -15.73
CA HIS A 314 13.03 12.05 -16.38
C HIS A 314 14.38 12.52 -16.93
N LEU A 315 14.39 13.67 -17.62
CA LEU A 315 15.60 14.23 -18.20
C LEU A 315 16.62 14.64 -17.14
N ILE A 316 16.20 15.35 -16.09
CA ILE A 316 17.12 15.86 -15.05
C ILE A 316 17.74 14.72 -14.24
N THR A 317 16.96 13.70 -13.88
CA THR A 317 17.48 12.53 -13.15
C THR A 317 18.43 11.70 -14.02
N PHE A 318 18.16 11.61 -15.33
CA PHE A 318 19.07 11.00 -16.30
C PHE A 318 20.38 11.81 -16.45
N LEU A 319 20.29 13.13 -16.69
CA LEU A 319 21.46 14.02 -16.84
C LEU A 319 22.30 14.13 -15.55
N ALA A 320 21.66 13.96 -14.39
CA ALA A 320 22.35 13.87 -13.11
C ALA A 320 23.15 12.56 -12.95
N GLY A 321 22.99 11.60 -13.87
CA GLY A 321 23.72 10.33 -13.86
C GLY A 321 23.28 9.38 -12.73
N ILE A 322 22.04 9.51 -12.24
CA ILE A 322 21.51 8.63 -11.18
C ILE A 322 21.35 7.23 -11.76
N PRO A 323 22.06 6.20 -11.29
CA PRO A 323 22.17 4.91 -11.99
C PRO A 323 20.85 4.17 -12.07
N GLU A 324 20.04 4.16 -11.01
CA GLU A 324 18.71 3.55 -11.03
C GLU A 324 17.60 4.61 -11.02
N ARG A 325 16.66 4.49 -11.98
CA ARG A 325 15.56 5.43 -12.18
C ARG A 325 14.27 4.63 -12.37
N LEU A 326 13.43 4.66 -11.34
CA LEU A 326 12.16 3.94 -11.24
C LEU A 326 10.99 4.88 -11.52
N GLY A 327 10.04 4.44 -12.34
CA GLY A 327 8.82 5.21 -12.59
C GLY A 327 7.88 4.56 -13.59
N TYR A 328 6.79 5.27 -13.89
CA TYR A 328 5.82 4.83 -14.88
C TYR A 328 6.34 5.01 -16.31
N ASN A 329 6.16 3.99 -17.16
CA ASN A 329 6.54 4.02 -18.57
C ASN A 329 5.60 4.91 -19.40
N ARG A 330 5.82 6.22 -19.31
CA ARG A 330 5.04 7.23 -20.02
C ARG A 330 5.92 8.43 -20.37
N LYS A 331 5.63 9.10 -21.48
CA LYS A 331 6.42 10.22 -22.02
C LYS A 331 7.88 9.80 -22.28
N LEU A 332 8.88 10.47 -21.70
CA LEU A 332 10.29 10.06 -21.76
C LEU A 332 10.60 8.83 -20.88
N GLY A 333 9.71 7.84 -20.85
CA GLY A 333 9.85 6.63 -20.03
C GLY A 333 11.07 5.78 -20.41
N PHE A 334 11.57 5.92 -21.64
CA PHE A 334 12.79 5.25 -22.10
C PHE A 334 14.04 5.63 -21.30
N LEU A 335 14.06 6.79 -20.63
CA LEU A 335 15.15 7.20 -19.75
C LEU A 335 15.14 6.48 -18.39
N LEU A 336 14.08 5.77 -18.04
CA LEU A 336 13.97 4.99 -16.80
C LEU A 336 14.72 3.66 -16.96
N THR A 337 15.39 3.21 -15.90
CA THR A 337 16.01 1.87 -15.85
C THR A 337 15.04 0.81 -15.34
N ARG A 338 14.08 1.19 -14.49
CA ARG A 338 12.99 0.33 -14.03
C ARG A 338 11.65 0.98 -14.39
N LYS A 339 10.85 0.27 -15.17
CA LYS A 339 9.62 0.77 -15.78
C LYS A 339 8.44 -0.01 -15.26
N ILE A 340 7.38 0.70 -14.87
CA ILE A 340 6.09 0.11 -14.49
C ILE A 340 5.02 0.58 -15.46
N GLU A 341 4.09 -0.30 -15.83
CA GLU A 341 3.00 0.05 -16.73
C GLU A 341 2.15 1.18 -16.16
N HIS A 342 1.81 2.18 -16.98
CA HIS A 342 0.99 3.30 -16.54
C HIS A 342 -0.50 2.96 -16.66
N THR A 343 -1.12 2.59 -15.54
CA THR A 343 -2.54 2.19 -15.45
C THR A 343 -3.43 3.19 -14.70
N LYS A 344 -2.90 4.34 -14.26
CA LYS A 344 -3.61 5.35 -13.45
C LYS A 344 -4.92 5.86 -14.07
N GLN A 345 -5.03 5.84 -15.40
CA GLN A 345 -6.24 6.21 -16.15
C GLN A 345 -7.42 5.25 -15.91
N LYS A 346 -7.15 4.00 -15.53
CA LYS A 346 -8.20 3.01 -15.20
C LYS A 346 -8.88 3.34 -13.86
N GLY A 347 -8.24 4.14 -12.99
CA GLY A 347 -8.80 4.56 -11.71
C GLY A 347 -9.18 3.42 -10.77
N GLN A 348 -8.49 2.28 -10.87
CA GLN A 348 -8.78 1.07 -10.09
C GLN A 348 -8.26 1.15 -8.64
N LYS A 349 -7.33 2.08 -8.39
CA LYS A 349 -6.69 2.29 -7.08
C LYS A 349 -6.67 3.77 -6.72
N HIS A 350 -6.44 4.06 -5.45
CA HIS A 350 -6.17 5.39 -4.95
C HIS A 350 -4.81 5.91 -5.45
N GLU A 351 -4.63 7.23 -5.62
CA GLU A 351 -3.34 7.79 -6.07
C GLU A 351 -2.18 7.44 -5.12
N ALA A 352 -2.45 7.38 -3.81
CA ALA A 352 -1.46 6.95 -2.81
C ALA A 352 -1.04 5.47 -2.97
N GLU A 353 -1.99 4.60 -3.32
CA GLU A 353 -1.69 3.19 -3.63
C GLU A 353 -0.86 3.07 -4.91
N TYR A 354 -1.23 3.81 -5.95
CA TYR A 354 -0.40 3.86 -7.17
C TYR A 354 1.02 4.40 -6.90
N ASN A 355 1.19 5.31 -5.94
CA ASN A 355 2.53 5.78 -5.56
C ASN A 355 3.32 4.67 -4.86
N LEU A 356 2.67 3.86 -4.02
CA LEU A 356 3.29 2.72 -3.33
C LEU A 356 3.57 1.53 -4.27
N ASP A 357 2.72 1.28 -5.26
CA ASP A 357 2.91 0.23 -6.28
C ASP A 357 4.26 0.38 -7.00
N LEU A 358 4.75 1.62 -7.17
CA LEU A 358 6.07 1.86 -7.76
C LEU A 358 7.19 1.21 -6.97
N LEU A 359 7.03 1.02 -5.68
CA LEU A 359 8.05 0.46 -4.80
C LEU A 359 8.02 -1.08 -4.74
N GLY A 360 7.02 -1.73 -5.36
CA GLY A 360 6.87 -3.19 -5.35
C GLY A 360 8.11 -3.91 -5.88
N GLY A 361 8.71 -3.41 -6.97
CA GLY A 361 9.97 -3.93 -7.53
C GLY A 361 11.22 -3.71 -6.67
N LEU A 362 11.09 -3.01 -5.54
CA LEU A 362 12.13 -2.84 -4.51
C LEU A 362 11.86 -3.69 -3.25
N GLY A 363 10.77 -4.48 -3.23
CA GLY A 363 10.35 -5.22 -2.05
C GLY A 363 9.99 -4.31 -0.86
N VAL A 364 9.45 -3.11 -1.17
CA VAL A 364 8.97 -2.14 -0.20
C VAL A 364 7.44 -2.16 -0.24
N THR A 365 6.83 -2.28 0.93
CA THR A 365 5.38 -2.19 1.11
C THR A 365 5.05 -1.04 2.06
N GLY A 366 3.87 -0.47 1.94
CA GLY A 366 3.40 0.63 2.76
C GLY A 366 1.87 0.68 2.82
N ASN A 367 1.34 1.54 3.68
CA ASN A 367 -0.09 1.77 3.81
C ASN A 367 -0.45 3.12 3.15
N ALA A 368 -1.40 3.14 2.23
CA ALA A 368 -1.82 4.34 1.52
C ALA A 368 -2.41 5.42 2.46
N SER A 369 -2.99 5.01 3.60
CA SER A 369 -3.54 5.92 4.62
C SER A 369 -2.49 6.52 5.54
N ASP A 370 -1.21 6.14 5.44
CA ASP A 370 -0.11 6.74 6.20
C ASP A 370 0.32 8.11 5.63
N LEU A 371 -0.66 9.00 5.44
CA LEU A 371 -0.41 10.38 5.07
C LEU A 371 0.30 11.11 6.23
N PHE A 372 1.18 12.04 5.89
CA PHE A 372 1.90 12.83 6.89
C PHE A 372 2.01 14.28 6.44
N MET A 373 1.42 15.18 7.21
CA MET A 373 1.55 16.62 7.03
C MET A 373 2.38 17.21 8.18
N PRO A 374 3.60 17.72 7.93
CA PRO A 374 4.37 18.41 8.96
C PRO A 374 3.68 19.72 9.37
N LEU A 375 3.76 20.06 10.65
CA LEU A 375 3.25 21.31 11.20
C LEU A 375 4.42 22.11 11.77
N ARG A 376 4.58 23.35 11.30
CA ARG A 376 5.64 24.24 11.76
C ARG A 376 5.21 24.98 13.01
N ILE A 377 6.12 25.10 13.97
CA ILE A 377 5.87 25.80 15.25
C ILE A 377 5.47 27.26 14.99
N GLU A 378 6.10 27.91 14.02
CA GLU A 378 5.79 29.29 13.64
C GLU A 378 4.38 29.43 13.04
N SER A 379 3.90 28.39 12.34
CA SER A 379 2.54 28.37 11.80
C SER A 379 1.49 28.11 12.88
N GLU A 380 1.77 27.22 13.83
CA GLU A 380 0.88 26.99 14.98
C GLU A 380 0.75 28.27 15.83
N ARG A 381 1.87 28.94 16.15
CA ARG A 381 1.86 30.22 16.88
C ARG A 381 1.08 31.30 16.15
N TRP A 382 1.29 31.42 14.84
CA TRP A 382 0.54 32.38 14.02
C TRP A 382 -0.98 32.12 14.05
N VAL A 383 -1.39 30.84 14.10
CA VAL A 383 -2.81 30.48 14.23
C VAL A 383 -3.36 30.83 15.62
N GLU A 384 -2.58 30.65 16.68
CA GLU A 384 -2.94 31.08 18.04
C GLU A 384 -3.18 32.60 18.09
N ASP A 385 -2.25 33.39 17.55
CA ASP A 385 -2.38 34.86 17.48
C ASP A 385 -3.59 35.29 16.64
N LEU A 386 -3.82 34.62 15.50
CA LEU A 386 -4.99 34.85 14.66
C LEU A 386 -6.29 34.57 15.42
N PHE A 387 -6.35 33.46 16.16
CA PHE A 387 -7.55 33.05 16.89
C PHE A 387 -7.87 34.04 18.01
N VAL A 388 -6.87 34.48 18.77
CA VAL A 388 -7.02 35.55 19.76
C VAL A 388 -7.56 36.83 19.11
N LYS A 389 -6.95 37.27 18.00
CA LYS A 389 -7.35 38.47 17.28
C LYS A 389 -8.80 38.42 16.78
N GLU A 390 -9.22 37.26 16.27
CA GLU A 390 -10.57 37.06 15.73
C GLU A 390 -11.62 36.71 16.79
N GLY A 391 -11.19 36.55 18.06
CA GLY A 391 -12.03 36.19 19.20
C GLY A 391 -12.51 34.74 19.17
N ILE A 392 -11.69 33.83 18.63
CA ILE A 392 -11.93 32.38 18.63
C ILE A 392 -11.29 31.79 19.89
N ARG A 393 -12.09 31.12 20.71
CA ARG A 393 -11.65 30.45 21.94
C ARG A 393 -11.40 28.96 21.68
N ASP A 394 -10.59 28.32 22.52
CA ASP A 394 -10.31 26.88 22.41
C ASP A 394 -11.55 25.98 22.52
N THR A 395 -12.62 26.47 23.17
CA THR A 395 -13.91 25.76 23.28
C THR A 395 -14.81 25.93 22.07
N ASP A 396 -14.50 26.87 21.17
CA ASP A 396 -15.31 27.09 19.98
C ASP A 396 -15.05 26.00 18.94
N LYS A 397 -16.13 25.48 18.33
CA LYS A 397 -16.01 24.52 17.23
C LYS A 397 -15.81 25.28 15.92
N ILE A 398 -14.86 24.86 15.11
CA ILE A 398 -14.55 25.55 13.84
C ILE A 398 -15.00 24.71 12.64
N LEU A 399 -15.76 25.35 11.73
CA LEU A 399 -16.08 24.86 10.41
C LEU A 399 -15.24 25.61 9.38
N ALA A 400 -14.33 24.90 8.72
CA ALA A 400 -13.58 25.47 7.60
C ALA A 400 -14.26 25.09 6.27
N ILE A 401 -14.34 26.06 5.36
CA ILE A 401 -14.80 25.85 3.99
C ILE A 401 -13.73 26.31 2.99
N ASN A 402 -13.47 25.51 1.96
CA ASN A 402 -12.62 25.89 0.83
C ASN A 402 -13.39 25.72 -0.49
N PRO A 403 -13.99 26.80 -1.02
CA PRO A 403 -14.77 26.73 -2.26
C PRO A 403 -13.88 26.69 -3.52
N GLY A 404 -12.59 26.96 -3.39
CA GLY A 404 -11.65 26.94 -4.52
C GLY A 404 -11.44 25.56 -5.11
N ALA A 405 -11.24 25.49 -6.43
CA ALA A 405 -10.82 24.28 -7.12
C ALA A 405 -10.03 24.60 -8.39
N SER A 406 -9.28 23.61 -8.88
CA SER A 406 -8.40 23.77 -10.06
C SER A 406 -9.12 23.98 -11.39
N CYS A 407 -10.43 23.72 -11.46
CA CYS A 407 -11.21 23.91 -12.69
C CYS A 407 -12.71 24.07 -12.37
N PRO A 408 -13.50 24.73 -13.24
CA PRO A 408 -14.92 25.01 -13.00
C PRO A 408 -15.78 23.78 -12.71
N SER A 409 -15.58 22.66 -13.41
CA SER A 409 -16.32 21.39 -13.16
C SER A 409 -16.08 20.72 -11.80
N LYS A 410 -15.28 21.33 -10.93
CA LYS A 410 -15.10 20.91 -9.54
C LYS A 410 -15.68 21.90 -8.55
N VAL A 411 -16.16 23.07 -8.98
CA VAL A 411 -16.59 24.15 -8.09
C VAL A 411 -18.08 24.01 -7.80
N TRP A 412 -18.42 23.56 -6.60
CA TRP A 412 -19.80 23.58 -6.12
C TRP A 412 -20.31 25.04 -5.95
N PRO A 413 -21.60 25.32 -6.21
CA PRO A 413 -22.11 26.69 -6.21
C PRO A 413 -21.89 27.44 -4.89
N ALA A 414 -21.57 28.74 -4.97
CA ALA A 414 -21.16 29.55 -3.83
C ALA A 414 -22.29 29.74 -2.82
N GLU A 415 -23.51 29.96 -3.32
CA GLU A 415 -24.73 30.08 -2.53
C GLU A 415 -25.01 28.82 -1.70
N ARG A 416 -24.65 27.64 -2.21
CA ARG A 416 -24.83 26.38 -1.49
C ARG A 416 -23.77 26.14 -0.43
N PHE A 417 -22.53 26.56 -0.68
CA PHE A 417 -21.50 26.59 0.36
C PHE A 417 -21.93 27.46 1.53
N ALA A 418 -22.45 28.66 1.24
CA ALA A 418 -22.93 29.58 2.25
C ALA A 418 -24.11 29.00 3.04
N GLU A 419 -25.14 28.50 2.35
CA GLU A 419 -26.32 27.92 2.99
C GLU A 419 -25.98 26.70 3.87
N ALA A 420 -25.09 25.82 3.40
CA ALA A 420 -24.62 24.68 4.19
C ALA A 420 -23.85 25.14 5.44
N ALA A 421 -22.94 26.11 5.29
CA ALA A 421 -22.17 26.65 6.39
C ALA A 421 -23.05 27.32 7.44
N GLU A 422 -24.05 28.11 7.04
CA GLU A 422 -25.02 28.73 7.96
C GLU A 422 -25.83 27.71 8.75
N LYS A 423 -26.39 26.71 8.05
CA LYS A 423 -27.21 25.67 8.69
C LYS A 423 -26.40 24.86 9.70
N LEU A 424 -25.16 24.51 9.36
CA LEU A 424 -24.25 23.82 10.27
C LEU A 424 -23.83 24.70 11.44
N ALA A 425 -23.49 25.97 11.18
CA ALA A 425 -23.12 26.91 12.23
C ALA A 425 -24.26 27.13 13.23
N LYS A 426 -25.49 27.31 12.77
CA LYS A 426 -26.66 27.45 13.64
C LYS A 426 -26.93 26.20 14.48
N ARG A 427 -26.74 25.01 13.91
CA ARG A 427 -27.05 23.73 14.58
C ARG A 427 -25.99 23.28 15.58
N TYR A 428 -24.72 23.50 15.26
CA TYR A 428 -23.58 22.98 16.03
C TYR A 428 -22.73 24.07 16.69
N ASN A 429 -23.19 25.33 16.60
CA ASN A 429 -22.49 26.51 17.10
C ASN A 429 -21.06 26.65 16.52
N PHE A 430 -20.91 26.42 15.21
CA PHE A 430 -19.61 26.57 14.55
C PHE A 430 -19.25 28.04 14.31
N LYS A 431 -17.97 28.36 14.48
CA LYS A 431 -17.33 29.54 13.87
C LYS A 431 -16.91 29.18 12.44
N ILE A 432 -17.27 30.01 11.47
CA ILE A 432 -17.01 29.74 10.04
C ILE A 432 -15.70 30.40 9.61
N LEU A 433 -14.78 29.60 9.06
CA LEU A 433 -13.56 30.05 8.38
C LEU A 433 -13.64 29.75 6.88
N ILE A 434 -13.33 30.73 6.04
CA ILE A 434 -13.23 30.56 4.58
C ILE A 434 -11.75 30.56 4.20
N LEU A 435 -11.30 29.46 3.59
CA LEU A 435 -9.94 29.24 3.14
C LEU A 435 -9.89 29.27 1.61
N GLY A 436 -8.70 29.52 1.06
CA GLY A 436 -8.47 29.50 -0.38
C GLY A 436 -7.14 30.13 -0.76
N GLY A 437 -6.64 29.83 -1.95
CA GLY A 437 -5.45 30.49 -2.48
C GLY A 437 -5.77 31.89 -3.01
N PRO A 438 -4.75 32.66 -3.44
CA PRO A 438 -4.95 33.98 -4.06
C PRO A 438 -5.87 33.97 -5.28
N LYS A 439 -5.90 32.85 -6.03
CA LYS A 439 -6.78 32.67 -7.21
C LYS A 439 -8.24 32.44 -6.83
N ASP A 440 -8.51 32.03 -5.59
CA ASP A 440 -9.84 31.67 -5.11
C ASP A 440 -10.53 32.82 -4.37
N MET A 441 -9.85 33.95 -4.14
CA MET A 441 -10.36 35.09 -3.36
C MET A 441 -11.73 35.56 -3.86
N ARG A 442 -11.89 35.77 -5.17
CA ARG A 442 -13.17 36.20 -5.76
C ARG A 442 -14.32 35.23 -5.47
N LEU A 443 -14.04 33.93 -5.44
CA LEU A 443 -15.05 32.91 -5.13
C LEU A 443 -15.33 32.84 -3.63
N ALA A 444 -14.29 32.92 -2.80
CA ALA A 444 -14.42 32.99 -1.36
C ALA A 444 -15.21 34.23 -0.90
N ASP A 445 -14.99 35.39 -1.53
CA ASP A 445 -15.75 36.62 -1.27
C ASP A 445 -17.22 36.44 -1.63
N LYS A 446 -17.52 35.80 -2.77
CA LYS A 446 -18.91 35.46 -3.13
C LYS A 446 -19.56 34.57 -2.09
N VAL A 447 -18.87 33.54 -1.59
CA VAL A 447 -19.40 32.70 -0.50
C VAL A 447 -19.63 33.55 0.76
N ALA A 448 -18.67 34.37 1.16
CA ALA A 448 -18.78 35.25 2.32
C ALA A 448 -20.00 36.18 2.25
N GLN A 449 -20.27 36.77 1.07
CA GLN A 449 -21.42 37.65 0.84
C GLN A 449 -22.78 36.96 1.01
N HIS A 450 -22.85 35.64 0.79
CA HIS A 450 -24.08 34.87 0.97
C HIS A 450 -24.25 34.35 2.41
N ILE A 451 -23.23 34.46 3.26
CA ILE A 451 -23.32 34.09 4.67
C ILE A 451 -23.77 35.31 5.49
N LYS A 452 -24.92 35.19 6.14
CA LYS A 452 -25.54 36.19 7.02
C LYS A 452 -24.88 36.25 8.40
N SER A 453 -24.35 35.12 8.89
CA SER A 453 -23.59 35.06 10.15
C SER A 453 -22.15 35.56 9.98
N LYS A 454 -21.46 35.89 11.09
CA LYS A 454 -20.02 36.24 11.04
C LYS A 454 -19.21 35.06 10.48
N ALA A 455 -18.52 35.29 9.36
CA ALA A 455 -17.53 34.38 8.78
C ALA A 455 -16.19 35.10 8.59
N ILE A 456 -15.08 34.42 8.87
CA ILE A 456 -13.73 34.98 8.74
C ILE A 456 -13.14 34.48 7.43
N ASN A 457 -12.93 35.40 6.48
CA ASN A 457 -12.36 35.08 5.18
C ASN A 457 -10.83 35.25 5.20
N LEU A 458 -10.12 34.13 5.11
CA LEU A 458 -8.67 34.04 5.09
C LEU A 458 -8.11 33.70 3.70
N SER A 459 -8.96 33.69 2.66
CA SER A 459 -8.52 33.36 1.30
C SER A 459 -7.42 34.31 0.81
N GLY A 460 -6.36 33.73 0.26
CA GLY A 460 -5.17 34.46 -0.19
C GLY A 460 -4.29 35.03 0.94
N ARG A 461 -4.65 34.84 2.22
CA ARG A 461 -3.94 35.40 3.38
C ARG A 461 -3.15 34.37 4.19
N THR A 462 -3.18 33.11 3.79
CA THR A 462 -2.51 32.00 4.48
C THR A 462 -1.48 31.31 3.59
N SER A 463 -0.34 30.94 4.15
CA SER A 463 0.55 29.93 3.56
C SER A 463 -0.06 28.53 3.65
N VAL A 464 0.54 27.56 2.96
CA VAL A 464 0.10 26.15 3.03
C VAL A 464 0.30 25.59 4.44
N SER A 465 1.41 25.92 5.09
CA SER A 465 1.68 25.53 6.48
C SER A 465 0.67 26.14 7.46
N GLN A 466 0.34 27.43 7.33
CA GLN A 466 -0.69 28.09 8.15
C GLN A 466 -2.07 27.48 7.93
N MET A 467 -2.43 27.19 6.68
CA MET A 467 -3.69 26.52 6.36
C MET A 467 -3.77 25.13 7.01
N ALA A 468 -2.69 24.35 7.01
CA ALA A 468 -2.65 23.06 7.69
C ALA A 468 -2.83 23.23 9.22
N SER A 469 -2.17 24.21 9.84
CA SER A 469 -2.36 24.53 11.26
C SER A 469 -3.81 24.91 11.60
N ILE A 470 -4.49 25.68 10.74
CA ILE A 470 -5.92 25.99 10.89
C ILE A 470 -6.76 24.72 10.78
N LEU A 471 -6.54 23.90 9.74
CA LEU A 471 -7.31 22.69 9.49
C LEU A 471 -7.21 21.71 10.67
N LYS A 472 -6.05 21.57 11.30
CA LYS A 472 -5.87 20.76 12.52
C LYS A 472 -6.80 21.16 13.66
N ARG A 473 -7.17 22.44 13.78
CA ARG A 473 -8.10 22.94 14.81
C ARG A 473 -9.57 22.88 14.38
N CYS A 474 -9.86 22.47 13.14
CA CYS A 474 -11.23 22.39 12.65
C CYS A 474 -11.95 21.12 13.12
N ALA A 475 -13.21 21.26 13.48
CA ALA A 475 -14.09 20.14 13.79
C ALA A 475 -14.64 19.49 12.51
N LEU A 476 -14.76 20.25 11.42
CA LEU A 476 -15.22 19.80 10.12
C LEU A 476 -14.61 20.68 9.02
N PHE A 477 -14.24 20.07 7.90
CA PHE A 477 -13.79 20.76 6.70
C PHE A 477 -14.65 20.38 5.49
N ILE A 478 -15.19 21.37 4.79
CA ILE A 478 -15.99 21.17 3.57
C ILE A 478 -15.25 21.79 2.38
N SER A 479 -14.98 21.00 1.35
CA SER A 479 -14.29 21.50 0.18
C SER A 479 -14.65 20.74 -1.09
N ASN A 480 -14.41 21.37 -2.22
CA ASN A 480 -14.36 20.69 -3.51
C ASN A 480 -13.16 19.73 -3.57
N ASP A 481 -13.16 18.82 -4.56
CA ASP A 481 -11.99 17.99 -4.94
C ASP A 481 -10.75 18.88 -5.25
N SER A 482 -9.93 19.09 -4.23
CA SER A 482 -8.84 20.05 -4.21
C SER A 482 -7.72 19.61 -3.25
N GLY A 483 -6.52 20.20 -3.41
CA GLY A 483 -5.35 19.87 -2.58
C GLY A 483 -5.59 19.92 -1.05
N PRO A 484 -6.28 20.94 -0.51
CA PRO A 484 -6.60 21.04 0.91
C PRO A 484 -7.38 19.86 1.51
N VAL A 485 -8.18 19.13 0.71
CA VAL A 485 -8.90 17.92 1.16
C VAL A 485 -7.92 16.89 1.72
N HIS A 486 -6.81 16.67 1.02
CA HIS A 486 -5.80 15.72 1.48
C HIS A 486 -5.05 16.21 2.72
N ILE A 487 -4.85 17.54 2.86
CA ILE A 487 -4.19 18.14 4.04
C ILE A 487 -5.04 17.88 5.28
N ALA A 488 -6.33 18.19 5.22
CA ALA A 488 -7.26 17.91 6.32
C ALA A 488 -7.31 16.41 6.66
N SER A 489 -7.38 15.56 5.63
CA SER A 489 -7.37 14.10 5.78
C SER A 489 -6.10 13.59 6.51
N ALA A 490 -4.92 14.12 6.15
CA ALA A 490 -3.65 13.78 6.80
C ALA A 490 -3.57 14.24 8.26
N LEU A 491 -4.32 15.29 8.62
CA LEU A 491 -4.41 15.83 9.98
C LEU A 491 -5.53 15.21 10.81
N SER A 492 -6.24 14.21 10.25
CA SER A 492 -7.42 13.58 10.88
C SER A 492 -8.60 14.52 11.12
N THR A 493 -8.58 15.69 10.49
CA THR A 493 -9.71 16.64 10.44
C THR A 493 -10.77 16.05 9.52
N PRO A 494 -12.01 15.84 9.99
CA PRO A 494 -13.06 15.24 9.15
C PRO A 494 -13.35 16.07 7.90
N VAL A 495 -13.40 15.42 6.75
CA VAL A 495 -13.63 16.09 5.47
C VAL A 495 -14.95 15.68 4.83
N ILE A 496 -15.69 16.65 4.29
CA ILE A 496 -16.72 16.42 3.28
C ILE A 496 -16.18 17.00 1.96
N SER A 497 -15.85 16.10 1.03
CA SER A 497 -15.30 16.47 -0.27
C SER A 497 -16.36 16.37 -1.38
N ILE A 498 -16.58 17.43 -2.13
CA ILE A 498 -17.59 17.50 -3.19
C ILE A 498 -16.96 17.19 -4.55
N PHE A 499 -17.49 16.16 -5.21
CA PHE A 499 -17.00 15.68 -6.50
C PHE A 499 -18.04 15.89 -7.60
N GLY A 500 -17.68 16.70 -8.59
CA GLY A 500 -18.45 16.78 -9.84
C GLY A 500 -18.15 15.63 -10.80
N ARG A 501 -16.93 15.09 -10.78
CA ARG A 501 -16.48 14.04 -11.72
C ARG A 501 -16.40 12.69 -11.01
N ALA A 502 -16.94 11.64 -11.63
CA ALA A 502 -16.76 10.25 -11.19
C ALA A 502 -16.18 9.31 -12.26
N GLN A 503 -15.76 9.85 -13.41
CA GLN A 503 -15.11 9.07 -14.46
C GLN A 503 -13.87 8.34 -13.93
N ALA A 504 -13.63 7.12 -14.44
CA ALA A 504 -12.42 6.34 -14.17
C ALA A 504 -11.14 7.19 -14.28
N GLY A 505 -10.30 7.13 -13.24
CA GLY A 505 -9.04 7.87 -13.15
C GLY A 505 -9.16 9.34 -12.73
N LEU A 506 -10.37 9.89 -12.67
CA LEU A 506 -10.66 11.28 -12.26
C LEU A 506 -11.68 11.37 -11.12
N GLY A 507 -12.31 10.27 -10.74
CA GLY A 507 -13.31 10.21 -9.68
C GLY A 507 -12.77 10.00 -8.26
N PRO A 508 -13.68 9.93 -7.27
CA PRO A 508 -13.34 9.80 -5.86
C PRO A 508 -12.60 8.51 -5.51
N ARG A 509 -12.73 7.45 -6.31
CA ARG A 509 -11.93 6.22 -6.10
C ARG A 509 -10.42 6.49 -6.16
N ARG A 510 -9.96 7.43 -6.98
CA ARG A 510 -8.54 7.78 -7.11
C ARG A 510 -8.11 8.95 -6.23
N TRP A 511 -9.00 9.92 -6.04
CA TRP A 511 -8.69 11.23 -5.45
C TRP A 511 -9.50 11.53 -4.18
N GLY A 512 -10.26 10.56 -3.67
CA GLY A 512 -11.06 10.71 -2.48
C GLY A 512 -10.20 10.98 -1.24
N PRO A 513 -10.78 11.57 -0.19
CA PRO A 513 -10.10 11.63 1.09
C PRO A 513 -9.93 10.22 1.69
N LEU A 514 -8.88 10.01 2.49
CA LEU A 514 -8.47 8.69 3.02
C LEU A 514 -8.70 8.54 4.54
N GLY A 515 -9.15 9.59 5.22
CA GLY A 515 -9.36 9.60 6.65
C GLY A 515 -10.60 8.79 7.01
N LYS A 516 -10.58 8.20 8.22
CA LYS A 516 -11.64 7.27 8.68
C LYS A 516 -13.03 7.90 8.75
N ARG A 517 -13.10 9.21 9.03
CA ARG A 517 -14.33 9.99 9.13
C ARG A 517 -14.62 10.78 7.87
N ASP A 518 -13.78 10.65 6.85
CA ASP A 518 -13.93 11.46 5.65
C ASP A 518 -15.05 10.91 4.77
N LYS A 519 -15.77 11.82 4.13
CA LYS A 519 -16.82 11.51 3.17
C LYS A 519 -16.58 12.25 1.87
N TYR A 520 -17.01 11.63 0.79
CA TYR A 520 -17.15 12.30 -0.49
C TYR A 520 -18.60 12.30 -0.93
N LEU A 521 -19.01 13.36 -1.63
CA LEU A 521 -20.35 13.50 -2.21
C LEU A 521 -20.23 13.55 -3.72
N HIS A 522 -21.00 12.72 -4.40
CA HIS A 522 -21.14 12.72 -5.84
C HIS A 522 -22.57 12.37 -6.22
N LYS A 523 -23.12 13.02 -7.23
CA LYS A 523 -24.36 12.63 -7.88
C LYS A 523 -24.15 12.52 -9.39
N GLU A 524 -24.61 11.42 -9.95
CA GLU A 524 -24.56 11.19 -11.38
C GLU A 524 -25.51 12.14 -12.11
N ALA A 525 -25.04 12.68 -13.23
CA ALA A 525 -25.82 13.54 -14.12
C ALA A 525 -25.97 12.93 -15.52
N GLY A 526 -25.82 11.59 -15.63
CA GLY A 526 -25.94 10.86 -16.89
C GLY A 526 -24.90 11.23 -17.95
N CYS A 527 -23.69 11.62 -17.54
CA CYS A 527 -22.60 11.97 -18.45
C CYS A 527 -21.64 10.79 -18.61
N ILE A 528 -21.33 10.39 -19.86
CA ILE A 528 -20.35 9.33 -20.15
C ILE A 528 -18.90 9.85 -19.91
N GLN A 529 -18.62 11.08 -20.32
CA GLN A 529 -17.31 11.73 -20.15
C GLN A 529 -17.46 13.19 -19.72
N CYS A 530 -16.63 13.64 -18.78
CA CYS A 530 -16.65 15.03 -18.33
C CYS A 530 -15.78 15.93 -19.22
N LEU A 531 -16.36 16.98 -19.80
CA LEU A 531 -15.66 17.97 -20.64
C LEU A 531 -14.98 19.10 -19.85
N ALA A 532 -14.93 19.00 -18.52
CA ALA A 532 -14.17 19.87 -17.62
C ALA A 532 -14.51 21.38 -17.67
N HIS A 533 -14.06 22.09 -18.70
CA HIS A 533 -14.22 23.53 -18.86
C HIS A 533 -15.45 23.88 -19.71
N ASN A 534 -15.82 22.99 -20.64
CA ASN A 534 -16.86 23.25 -21.65
C ASN A 534 -18.09 22.35 -21.39
N CYS A 535 -18.63 22.40 -20.16
CA CYS A 535 -19.77 21.58 -19.81
C CYS A 535 -21.07 22.17 -20.39
N VAL A 536 -21.68 21.46 -21.35
CA VAL A 536 -22.95 21.86 -21.98
C VAL A 536 -24.19 21.64 -21.08
N ARG A 537 -24.02 20.92 -19.96
CA ARG A 537 -25.08 20.66 -18.97
C ARG A 537 -24.95 21.53 -17.72
N GLU A 538 -24.24 22.66 -17.83
CA GLU A 538 -24.06 23.64 -16.76
C GLU A 538 -23.66 23.04 -15.40
N PHE A 539 -22.78 22.03 -15.42
CA PHE A 539 -22.34 21.33 -14.21
C PHE A 539 -23.49 20.73 -13.38
N ALA A 540 -24.52 20.18 -14.04
CA ALA A 540 -25.67 19.51 -13.41
C ALA A 540 -25.28 18.50 -12.30
N CYS A 541 -24.14 17.81 -12.41
CA CYS A 541 -23.64 16.91 -11.37
C CYS A 541 -23.34 17.62 -10.04
N LEU A 542 -22.78 18.83 -10.07
CA LEU A 542 -22.54 19.65 -8.89
C LEU A 542 -23.84 20.30 -8.41
N LYS A 543 -24.69 20.77 -9.34
CA LYS A 543 -26.02 21.31 -9.03
C LYS A 543 -27.01 20.25 -8.52
N ALA A 544 -26.75 18.96 -8.71
CA ALA A 544 -27.57 17.88 -8.15
C ALA A 544 -27.26 17.65 -6.66
N ILE A 545 -26.04 17.94 -6.22
CA ILE A 545 -25.62 17.82 -4.82
C ILE A 545 -26.23 19.00 -4.05
N GLY A 546 -27.30 18.71 -3.30
CA GLY A 546 -28.04 19.68 -2.50
C GLY A 546 -27.36 19.94 -1.16
N VAL A 547 -27.81 21.00 -0.49
CA VAL A 547 -27.36 21.34 0.86
C VAL A 547 -27.74 20.25 1.85
N SER A 548 -28.90 19.61 1.68
CA SER A 548 -29.34 18.47 2.49
C SER A 548 -28.35 17.30 2.47
N ASP A 549 -27.73 17.00 1.32
CA ASP A 549 -26.72 15.94 1.21
C ASP A 549 -25.48 16.24 2.07
N VAL A 550 -25.05 17.51 2.08
CA VAL A 550 -23.93 17.98 2.91
C VAL A 550 -24.27 17.93 4.39
N LEU A 551 -25.49 18.34 4.77
CA LEU A 551 -25.95 18.27 6.16
C LEU A 551 -26.03 16.83 6.66
N ALA A 552 -26.60 15.91 5.88
CA ALA A 552 -26.67 14.50 6.23
C ALA A 552 -25.26 13.91 6.45
N ALA A 553 -24.33 14.18 5.53
CA ALA A 553 -22.94 13.74 5.67
C ALA A 553 -22.26 14.32 6.92
N ALA A 554 -22.49 15.61 7.22
CA ALA A 554 -21.96 16.25 8.42
C ALA A 554 -22.54 15.65 9.71
N GLU A 555 -23.84 15.34 9.74
CA GLU A 555 -24.48 14.70 10.88
C GLU A 555 -23.87 13.34 11.19
N GLU A 556 -23.65 12.51 10.17
CA GLU A 556 -23.00 11.20 10.35
C GLU A 556 -21.58 11.33 10.89
N ILE A 557 -20.81 12.31 10.40
CA ILE A 557 -19.44 12.56 10.87
C ILE A 557 -19.44 13.02 12.34
N LEU A 558 -20.35 13.92 12.71
CA LEU A 558 -20.38 14.57 14.02
C LEU A 558 -21.05 13.71 15.10
N LYS A 559 -21.88 12.73 14.74
CA LYS A 559 -22.47 11.76 15.69
C LYS A 559 -21.48 10.71 16.20
N ILE A 560 -20.34 10.53 15.53
CA ILE A 560 -19.29 9.55 15.88
C ILE A 560 -18.23 10.19 16.83
N GLN A 561 -18.54 11.33 17.47
CA GLN A 561 -17.63 12.04 18.37
C GLN A 561 -17.65 11.50 19.80
#